data_AF-A0A8H3E545-F1
#
_entry.id   AF-A0A8H3E545-F1
#
_cell.length_a   1.000
_cell.length_b   1.000
_cell.length_c   1.000
_cell.angle_alpha   90.00
_cell.angle_beta   90.00
_cell.angle_gamma   90.00
#
_symmetry.space_group_name_H-M   'P 1'
#
loop_
_entity.id
_entity.type
_entity.pdbx_description
1 polymer ?
#
loop_
_entity_poly.entity_id
_entity_poly.type
_entity_poly.pdbx_seq_one_letter_code
_entity_poly.pdbx_strand_id
1 'polypeptide(L)'
;MSTIIENSVQWAEDGWGGYISPNYAIFATPKLNRTEAEASMAPLTQVVASFGSDVIKNEFTSYDTFLPLFNNVVANAAAPVGRPFTMATRIVSATNFATAESRSALLSATLSAFTTVGGAAQIMVTAPYSYNATSPSDVSVTPAWRNALWHTLLVGFWNYNSTADQQATVYNTVSAAADKLRAITPSSGAYQNEADVSEPDHENSFWGSNYDRLVSIKKKYDPKGLLECWHCVNWKGASNERYQCYTQSG
;
A
#
# COMPACT_ATOMS: atom_id res chain seq x y z
N MET A 1 11.43 12.00 -3.77
CA MET A 1 10.62 10.93 -4.41
C MET A 1 11.24 10.41 -5.71
N SER A 2 11.71 11.25 -6.65
CA SER A 2 12.31 10.76 -7.92
C SER A 2 13.41 9.72 -7.72
N THR A 3 14.39 10.03 -6.86
CA THR A 3 15.49 9.11 -6.50
C THR A 3 14.99 7.77 -5.96
N ILE A 4 13.91 7.77 -5.17
CA ILE A 4 13.33 6.53 -4.66
C ILE A 4 12.73 5.72 -5.81
N ILE A 5 11.95 6.35 -6.69
CA ILE A 5 11.35 5.68 -7.86
C ILE A 5 12.44 5.09 -8.76
N GLU A 6 13.48 5.86 -9.05
CA GLU A 6 14.60 5.43 -9.92
C GLU A 6 15.36 4.22 -9.37
N ASN A 7 15.44 4.07 -8.05
CA ASN A 7 16.20 3.00 -7.40
C ASN A 7 15.32 1.87 -6.84
N SER A 8 13.99 1.96 -6.94
CA SER A 8 13.07 1.02 -6.27
C SER A 8 13.24 -0.43 -6.71
N VAL A 9 13.52 -0.68 -8.00
CA VAL A 9 13.74 -2.04 -8.52
C VAL A 9 15.01 -2.63 -7.90
N GLN A 10 16.14 -1.91 -8.00
CA GLN A 10 17.41 -2.36 -7.44
C GLN A 10 17.31 -2.57 -5.92
N TRP A 11 16.67 -1.64 -5.21
CA TRP A 11 16.54 -1.76 -3.76
C TRP A 11 15.71 -2.97 -3.34
N ALA A 12 14.66 -3.32 -4.10
CA ALA A 12 13.91 -4.54 -3.84
C ALA A 12 14.74 -5.82 -4.11
N GLU A 13 15.58 -5.83 -5.15
CA GLU A 13 16.52 -6.93 -5.44
C GLU A 13 17.61 -7.06 -4.36
N ASP A 14 18.05 -5.93 -3.81
CA ASP A 14 18.98 -5.82 -2.68
C ASP A 14 18.32 -6.20 -1.34
N GLY A 15 17.04 -6.54 -1.34
CA GLY A 15 16.30 -7.01 -0.17
C GLY A 15 15.89 -5.92 0.80
N TRP A 16 15.87 -4.66 0.36
CA TRP A 16 15.37 -3.56 1.19
C TRP A 16 13.86 -3.61 1.33
N GLY A 17 13.39 -3.47 2.57
CA GLY A 17 11.99 -3.23 2.89
C GLY A 17 11.82 -2.18 4.00
N GLY A 18 10.58 -1.77 4.27
CA GLY A 18 10.29 -0.67 5.19
C GLY A 18 9.18 0.26 4.69
N TYR A 19 9.32 1.55 5.01
CA TYR A 19 8.24 2.54 4.90
C TYR A 19 8.75 3.87 4.36
N ILE A 20 7.97 4.50 3.49
CA ILE A 20 8.22 5.85 3.00
C ILE A 20 6.99 6.70 3.31
N SER A 21 7.19 7.81 4.01
CA SER A 21 6.19 8.83 4.28
C SER A 21 6.64 10.16 3.67
N PRO A 22 5.77 11.18 3.56
CA PRO A 22 6.13 12.45 2.93
C PRO A 22 7.37 13.15 3.53
N ASN A 23 7.65 12.91 4.82
CA ASN A 23 8.69 13.59 5.58
C ASN A 23 9.78 12.67 6.14
N TYR A 24 9.70 11.35 5.95
CA TYR A 24 10.74 10.41 6.38
C TYR A 24 10.70 9.12 5.55
N ALA A 25 11.80 8.38 5.54
CA ALA A 25 11.84 7.03 5.02
C ALA A 25 12.69 6.15 5.93
N ILE A 26 12.28 4.90 6.12
CA ILE A 26 12.99 3.90 6.90
C ILE A 26 13.12 2.64 6.05
N PHE A 27 14.35 2.17 5.88
CA PHE A 27 14.67 0.96 5.14
C PHE A 27 15.52 0.02 6.00
N ALA A 28 15.28 -1.28 5.84
CA ALA A 28 16.05 -2.35 6.44
C ALA A 28 16.27 -3.45 5.41
N THR A 29 17.47 -4.03 5.37
CA THR A 29 17.77 -5.23 4.56
C THR A 29 18.46 -6.27 5.45
N PRO A 30 18.02 -7.53 5.40
CA PRO A 30 18.74 -8.64 6.02
C PRO A 30 19.79 -9.26 5.08
N LYS A 31 19.88 -8.81 3.82
CA LYS A 31 20.66 -9.45 2.75
C LYS A 31 22.08 -8.90 2.62
N LEU A 32 22.27 -7.62 2.91
CA LEU A 32 23.52 -6.90 2.67
C LEU A 32 24.32 -6.70 3.97
N ASN A 33 25.64 -6.74 3.87
CA ASN A 33 26.51 -6.25 4.94
C ASN A 33 26.54 -4.70 4.97
N ARG A 34 27.20 -4.11 5.98
CA ARG A 34 27.24 -2.65 6.17
C ARG A 34 27.74 -1.89 4.93
N THR A 35 28.84 -2.31 4.33
CA THR A 35 29.47 -1.62 3.19
C THR A 35 28.62 -1.73 1.92
N GLU A 36 28.06 -2.92 1.66
CA GLU A 36 27.14 -3.13 0.54
C GLU A 36 25.87 -2.30 0.70
N ALA A 37 25.33 -2.25 1.92
CA ALA A 37 24.13 -1.50 2.23
C ALA A 37 24.34 0.02 2.05
N GLU A 38 25.50 0.55 2.46
CA GLU A 38 25.87 1.95 2.21
C GLU A 38 25.97 2.28 0.73
N ALA A 39 26.60 1.40 -0.05
CA ALA A 39 26.73 1.59 -1.49
C ALA A 39 25.34 1.56 -2.17
N SER A 40 24.49 0.61 -1.80
CA SER A 40 23.12 0.47 -2.33
C SER A 40 22.26 1.70 -2.05
N MET A 41 22.33 2.27 -0.83
CA MET A 41 21.54 3.44 -0.41
C MET A 41 22.22 4.79 -0.68
N ALA A 42 23.42 4.81 -1.28
CA ALA A 42 24.16 6.04 -1.57
C ALA A 42 23.34 7.11 -2.32
N PRO A 43 22.50 6.77 -3.32
CA PRO A 43 21.68 7.77 -4.00
C PRO A 43 20.73 8.51 -3.04
N LEU A 44 20.14 7.79 -2.08
CA LEU A 44 19.20 8.39 -1.12
C LEU A 44 19.93 9.26 -0.10
N THR A 45 21.06 8.79 0.43
CA THR A 45 21.84 9.54 1.44
C THR A 45 22.43 10.84 0.86
N GLN A 46 22.83 10.84 -0.41
CA GLN A 46 23.29 12.04 -1.12
C GLN A 46 22.17 13.09 -1.27
N VAL A 47 20.97 12.65 -1.65
CA VAL A 47 19.81 13.54 -1.76
C VAL A 47 19.40 14.10 -0.40
N VAL A 48 19.38 13.25 0.63
CA VAL A 48 19.10 13.70 2.00
C VAL A 48 20.13 14.74 2.43
N ALA A 49 21.43 14.51 2.21
CA ALA A 49 22.48 15.47 2.55
C ALA A 49 22.31 16.84 1.85
N SER A 50 21.71 16.86 0.66
CA SER A 50 21.45 18.11 -0.07
C SER A 50 20.43 19.03 0.61
N PHE A 51 19.60 18.50 1.53
CA PHE A 51 18.64 19.30 2.31
C PHE A 51 19.28 20.02 3.51
N GLY A 52 20.56 19.77 3.80
CA GLY A 52 21.30 20.51 4.83
C GLY A 52 20.65 20.44 6.21
N SER A 53 20.36 21.61 6.80
CA SER A 53 19.79 21.74 8.15
C SER A 53 18.35 21.24 8.28
N ASP A 54 17.65 20.98 7.17
CA ASP A 54 16.29 20.44 7.21
C ASP A 54 16.27 18.95 7.57
N VAL A 55 17.43 18.28 7.53
CA VAL A 55 17.58 16.89 7.94
C VAL A 55 17.74 16.80 9.45
N ILE A 56 16.68 16.37 10.13
CA ILE A 56 16.71 16.13 11.58
C ILE A 56 17.50 14.86 11.92
N LYS A 57 17.44 13.85 11.04
CA LYS A 57 18.00 12.52 11.30
C LYS A 57 18.40 11.82 10.00
N ASN A 58 19.64 11.33 9.94
CA ASN A 58 20.16 10.47 8.87
C ASN A 58 21.10 9.44 9.48
N GLU A 59 20.53 8.32 9.94
CA GLU A 59 21.26 7.27 10.65
C GLU A 59 21.31 5.99 9.81
N PHE A 60 22.41 5.25 9.97
CA PHE A 60 22.60 3.95 9.36
C PHE A 60 23.20 2.99 10.38
N THR A 61 22.48 1.93 10.71
CA THR A 61 22.82 1.04 11.83
C THR A 61 22.77 -0.42 11.39
N SER A 62 23.70 -1.22 11.93
CA SER A 62 23.69 -2.68 11.79
C SER A 62 23.22 -3.33 13.07
N TYR A 63 22.49 -4.44 12.95
CA TYR A 63 22.04 -5.26 14.06
C TYR A 63 22.46 -6.71 13.80
N ASP A 64 22.99 -7.39 14.82
CA ASP A 64 23.45 -8.77 14.70
C ASP A 64 22.31 -9.79 14.54
N THR A 65 21.10 -9.42 15.00
CA THR A 65 19.91 -10.26 14.92
C THR A 65 18.67 -9.42 14.61
N PHE A 66 17.58 -10.08 14.25
CA PHE A 66 16.32 -9.42 13.89
C PHE A 66 15.64 -8.70 15.06
N LEU A 67 15.71 -9.22 16.29
CA LEU A 67 14.96 -8.66 17.42
C LEU A 67 15.39 -7.21 17.77
N PRO A 68 16.69 -6.88 17.88
CA PRO A 68 17.13 -5.49 18.05
C PRO A 68 16.67 -4.58 16.91
N LEU A 69 16.69 -5.05 15.66
CA LEU A 69 16.17 -4.31 14.51
C LEU A 69 14.67 -4.03 14.68
N PHE A 70 13.88 -5.06 14.97
CA PHE A 70 12.44 -4.93 15.19
C PHE A 70 12.11 -3.95 16.30
N ASN A 71 12.79 -4.04 17.45
CA ASN A 71 12.54 -3.15 18.58
C ASN A 71 12.87 -1.69 18.27
N ASN A 72 13.96 -1.43 17.54
CA ASN A 72 14.37 -0.07 17.22
C ASN A 72 13.57 0.56 16.08
N VAL A 73 13.21 -0.23 15.06
CA VAL A 73 12.58 0.25 13.82
C VAL A 73 11.07 0.13 13.84
N VAL A 74 10.53 -0.99 14.32
CA VAL A 74 9.11 -1.34 14.16
C VAL A 74 8.33 -1.07 15.44
N ALA A 75 8.80 -1.60 16.59
CA ALA A 75 8.05 -1.51 17.84
C ALA A 75 7.87 -0.06 18.34
N ASN A 76 8.89 0.78 18.16
CA ASN A 76 8.84 2.21 18.53
C ASN A 76 7.98 3.05 17.59
N ALA A 77 7.55 2.51 16.44
CA ALA A 77 6.76 3.19 15.43
C ALA A 77 5.26 2.82 15.48
N ALA A 78 4.79 2.21 16.57
CA ALA A 78 3.40 1.82 16.72
C ALA A 78 2.45 3.02 16.57
N ALA A 79 1.56 2.97 15.57
CA ALA A 79 0.59 4.01 15.35
C ALA A 79 -0.49 4.02 16.46
N PRO A 80 -0.91 5.20 16.95
CA PRO A 80 -2.00 5.29 17.90
C PRO A 80 -3.31 4.82 17.26
N VAL A 81 -4.08 4.01 18.00
CA VAL A 81 -5.42 3.55 17.59
C VAL A 81 -6.52 4.44 18.19
N GLY A 82 -7.76 4.27 17.71
CA GLY A 82 -8.95 4.94 18.28
C GLY A 82 -9.27 6.31 17.69
N ARG A 83 -8.45 6.83 16.76
CA ARG A 83 -8.82 8.00 15.95
C ARG A 83 -9.69 7.55 14.77
N PRO A 84 -10.87 8.14 14.52
CA PRO A 84 -11.67 7.80 13.34
C PRO A 84 -10.94 8.12 12.03
N PHE A 85 -10.88 7.14 11.12
CA PHE A 85 -10.24 7.28 9.82
C PHE A 85 -10.85 6.34 8.79
N THR A 86 -10.58 6.64 7.52
CA THR A 86 -10.80 5.77 6.37
C THR A 86 -9.50 5.68 5.59
N MET A 87 -9.34 4.60 4.83
CA MET A 87 -8.14 4.39 4.05
C MET A 87 -8.47 3.81 2.68
N ALA A 88 -7.53 3.98 1.77
CA ALA A 88 -7.49 3.28 0.49
C ALA A 88 -6.06 2.85 0.21
N THR A 89 -5.90 1.77 -0.55
CA THR A 89 -4.59 1.27 -0.94
C THR A 89 -4.49 1.01 -2.43
N ARG A 90 -3.26 1.07 -2.94
CA ARG A 90 -2.94 0.57 -4.27
C ARG A 90 -1.62 -0.18 -4.28
N ILE A 91 -1.63 -1.36 -4.90
CA ILE A 91 -0.43 -2.13 -5.19
C ILE A 91 0.19 -1.58 -6.49
N VAL A 92 1.47 -1.25 -6.49
CA VAL A 92 2.19 -0.72 -7.65
C VAL A 92 3.21 -1.75 -8.13
N SER A 93 3.08 -2.13 -9.41
CA SER A 93 3.87 -3.18 -10.06
C SER A 93 5.20 -2.63 -10.58
N ALA A 94 6.21 -3.49 -10.72
CA ALA A 94 7.51 -3.15 -11.33
C ALA A 94 7.39 -2.56 -12.75
N THR A 95 6.31 -2.88 -13.47
CA THR A 95 5.99 -2.27 -14.78
C THR A 95 5.86 -0.74 -14.69
N ASN A 96 5.44 -0.20 -13.55
CA ASN A 96 5.34 1.25 -13.34
C ASN A 96 6.70 1.94 -13.19
N PHE A 97 7.79 1.18 -13.05
CA PHE A 97 9.15 1.67 -12.86
C PHE A 97 10.03 1.47 -14.11
N ALA A 98 9.53 0.73 -15.11
CA ALA A 98 10.33 0.22 -16.22
C ALA A 98 10.88 1.31 -17.15
N THR A 99 10.09 2.35 -17.47
CA THR A 99 10.48 3.39 -18.44
C THR A 99 10.52 4.77 -17.80
N ALA A 100 11.14 5.74 -18.47
CA ALA A 100 11.17 7.11 -17.98
C ALA A 100 9.74 7.70 -17.90
N GLU A 101 8.89 7.37 -18.86
CA GLU A 101 7.50 7.78 -18.93
C GLU A 101 6.69 7.16 -17.79
N SER A 102 6.85 5.86 -17.52
CA SER A 102 6.14 5.20 -16.43
C SER A 102 6.56 5.74 -15.06
N ARG A 103 7.86 6.00 -14.87
CA ARG A 103 8.40 6.63 -13.64
C ARG A 103 7.89 8.05 -13.45
N SER A 104 7.80 8.83 -14.53
CA SER A 104 7.25 10.20 -14.48
C SER A 104 5.76 10.19 -14.12
N ALA A 105 4.98 9.30 -14.74
CA ALA A 105 3.56 9.10 -14.41
C ALA A 105 3.38 8.66 -12.95
N LEU A 106 4.20 7.73 -12.46
CA LEU A 106 4.20 7.28 -11.07
C LEU A 106 4.52 8.42 -10.10
N LEU A 107 5.54 9.23 -10.39
CA LEU A 107 5.91 10.38 -9.57
C LEU A 107 4.74 11.37 -9.47
N SER A 108 4.17 11.75 -10.62
CA SER A 108 3.06 12.70 -10.69
C SER A 108 1.82 12.19 -9.95
N ALA A 109 1.42 10.94 -10.20
CA ALA A 109 0.26 10.32 -9.55
C ALA A 109 0.44 10.19 -8.03
N THR A 110 1.63 9.76 -7.58
CA THR A 110 1.95 9.62 -6.15
C THR A 110 1.90 10.96 -5.44
N LEU A 111 2.57 11.99 -5.98
CA LEU A 111 2.55 13.32 -5.38
C LEU A 111 1.13 13.90 -5.36
N SER A 112 0.37 13.76 -6.45
CA SER A 112 -1.01 14.23 -6.52
C SER A 112 -1.90 13.52 -5.50
N ALA A 113 -1.78 12.19 -5.35
CA ALA A 113 -2.54 11.43 -4.37
C ALA A 113 -2.19 11.85 -2.94
N PHE A 114 -0.90 12.02 -2.64
CA PHE A 114 -0.42 12.44 -1.32
C PHE A 114 -0.92 13.84 -0.97
N THR A 115 -0.90 14.78 -1.92
CA THR A 115 -1.45 16.12 -1.74
C THR A 115 -2.95 16.08 -1.50
N THR A 116 -3.70 15.23 -2.21
CA THR A 116 -5.17 15.13 -2.02
C THR A 116 -5.56 14.68 -0.61
N VAL A 117 -4.78 13.81 0.02
CA VAL A 117 -5.00 13.40 1.42
C VAL A 117 -4.23 14.27 2.44
N GLY A 118 -3.75 15.44 2.03
CA GLY A 118 -3.05 16.37 2.93
C GLY A 118 -1.75 15.80 3.53
N GLY A 119 -1.10 14.86 2.84
CA GLY A 119 0.12 14.19 3.30
C GLY A 119 -0.12 13.01 4.25
N ALA A 120 -1.37 12.66 4.58
CA ALA A 120 -1.67 11.44 5.33
C ALA A 120 -1.56 10.19 4.43
N ALA A 121 -0.34 9.85 4.03
CA ALA A 121 -0.04 8.76 3.11
C ALA A 121 1.27 8.05 3.46
N GLN A 122 1.40 6.81 3.03
CA GLN A 122 2.60 6.00 3.24
C GLN A 122 2.79 5.01 2.09
N ILE A 123 4.03 4.68 1.76
CA ILE A 123 4.38 3.61 0.84
C ILE A 123 5.05 2.51 1.63
N MET A 124 4.45 1.33 1.65
CA MET A 124 5.10 0.11 2.14
C MET A 124 5.96 -0.43 1.01
N VAL A 125 7.27 -0.48 1.23
CA VAL A 125 8.24 -1.12 0.31
C VAL A 125 8.50 -2.56 0.74
N THR A 126 7.46 -3.25 1.21
CA THR A 126 7.51 -4.61 1.77
C THR A 126 6.87 -5.66 0.86
N ALA A 127 6.58 -5.27 -0.39
CA ALA A 127 6.03 -6.19 -1.36
C ALA A 127 7.02 -7.31 -1.70
N PRO A 128 6.56 -8.54 -2.00
CA PRO A 128 7.42 -9.71 -2.15
C PRO A 128 8.07 -9.77 -3.55
N TYR A 129 8.60 -8.66 -4.08
CA TYR A 129 9.15 -8.57 -5.43
C TYR A 129 10.26 -9.60 -5.70
N SER A 130 11.16 -9.77 -4.73
CA SER A 130 12.28 -10.71 -4.82
C SER A 130 11.86 -12.18 -4.72
N TYR A 131 10.59 -12.47 -4.42
CA TYR A 131 10.06 -13.81 -4.41
C TYR A 131 9.68 -14.25 -5.82
N ASN A 132 10.48 -15.13 -6.41
CA ASN A 132 10.22 -15.69 -7.74
C ASN A 132 9.08 -16.72 -7.68
N ALA A 133 7.84 -16.27 -7.84
CA ALA A 133 6.68 -17.15 -7.91
C ALA A 133 6.63 -17.86 -9.27
N THR A 134 6.84 -19.18 -9.28
CA THR A 134 7.03 -19.97 -10.51
C THR A 134 5.74 -20.59 -11.10
N SER A 135 4.57 -20.40 -10.50
CA SER A 135 3.28 -20.98 -10.95
C SER A 135 2.10 -20.12 -10.49
N PRO A 136 0.90 -20.18 -11.13
CA PRO A 136 -0.35 -19.88 -10.45
C PRO A 136 -0.34 -20.63 -9.13
N SER A 137 -0.19 -19.89 -8.03
CA SER A 137 0.03 -20.48 -6.73
C SER A 137 -1.26 -21.09 -6.22
N ASP A 138 -1.19 -22.21 -5.51
CA ASP A 138 -2.33 -22.77 -4.76
C ASP A 138 -2.84 -21.89 -3.59
N VAL A 139 -2.37 -20.64 -3.50
CA VAL A 139 -2.82 -19.66 -2.53
C VAL A 139 -3.76 -18.63 -3.16
N SER A 140 -4.67 -18.09 -2.35
CA SER A 140 -5.69 -17.14 -2.77
C SER A 140 -5.24 -15.68 -2.81
N VAL A 141 -3.96 -15.41 -2.54
CA VAL A 141 -3.40 -14.05 -2.57
C VAL A 141 -3.52 -13.50 -3.99
N THR A 142 -4.03 -12.26 -4.14
CA THR A 142 -4.17 -11.62 -5.45
C THR A 142 -2.85 -11.67 -6.24
N PRO A 143 -2.89 -12.01 -7.54
CA PRO A 143 -1.70 -11.99 -8.39
C PRO A 143 -1.00 -10.63 -8.45
N ALA A 144 -1.69 -9.52 -8.13
CA ALA A 144 -1.11 -8.19 -8.09
C ALA A 144 0.15 -8.10 -7.20
N TRP A 145 0.24 -8.91 -6.14
CA TRP A 145 1.41 -8.96 -5.27
C TRP A 145 2.67 -9.55 -5.91
N ARG A 146 2.54 -10.39 -6.95
CA ARG A 146 3.66 -11.17 -7.51
C ARG A 146 4.73 -10.32 -8.17
N ASN A 147 4.34 -9.18 -8.73
CA ASN A 147 5.24 -8.24 -9.39
C ASN A 147 5.22 -6.86 -8.70
N ALA A 148 4.75 -6.79 -7.45
CA ALA A 148 4.60 -5.56 -6.71
C ALA A 148 5.93 -5.09 -6.12
N LEU A 149 6.23 -3.80 -6.26
CA LEU A 149 7.33 -3.13 -5.54
C LEU A 149 6.80 -2.32 -4.36
N TRP A 150 5.69 -1.60 -4.57
CA TRP A 150 5.11 -0.74 -3.56
C TRP A 150 3.68 -1.16 -3.23
N HIS A 151 3.31 -0.94 -1.98
CA HIS A 151 1.93 -0.93 -1.53
C HIS A 151 1.65 0.43 -0.89
N THR A 152 0.89 1.27 -1.58
CA THR A 152 0.67 2.68 -1.21
C THR A 152 -0.63 2.83 -0.43
N LEU A 153 -0.55 3.37 0.78
CA LEU A 153 -1.66 3.70 1.66
C LEU A 153 -1.98 5.20 1.57
N LEU A 154 -3.27 5.50 1.53
CA LEU A 154 -3.84 6.84 1.53
C LEU A 154 -4.88 6.90 2.65
N VAL A 155 -4.78 7.88 3.55
CA VAL A 155 -5.58 7.92 4.77
C VAL A 155 -6.27 9.25 4.92
N GLY A 156 -7.52 9.23 5.36
CA GLY A 156 -8.29 10.41 5.71
C GLY A 156 -8.80 10.29 7.14
N PHE A 157 -8.71 11.38 7.91
CA PHE A 157 -9.13 11.40 9.31
C PHE A 157 -10.28 12.39 9.53
N TRP A 158 -11.09 12.14 10.55
CA TRP A 158 -12.08 13.10 11.04
C TRP A 158 -12.14 13.12 12.57
N ASN A 159 -12.88 14.07 13.12
CA ASN A 159 -13.07 14.18 14.56
C ASN A 159 -14.26 13.32 15.02
N TYR A 160 -14.25 12.88 16.27
CA TYR A 160 -15.33 12.04 16.82
C TYR A 160 -16.73 12.70 16.72
N ASN A 161 -16.79 14.02 16.64
CA ASN A 161 -18.02 14.82 16.52
C ASN A 161 -18.33 15.26 15.08
N SER A 162 -17.63 14.73 14.07
CA SER A 162 -17.89 15.06 12.67
C SER A 162 -19.24 14.51 12.21
N THR A 163 -19.97 15.32 11.43
CA THR A 163 -21.27 14.94 10.83
C THR A 163 -21.09 13.87 9.76
N ALA A 164 -22.17 13.19 9.37
CA ALA A 164 -22.15 12.22 8.27
C ALA A 164 -21.61 12.83 6.96
N ASP A 165 -22.00 14.06 6.61
CA ASP A 165 -21.52 14.74 5.39
C ASP A 165 -20.02 15.03 5.44
N GLN A 166 -19.49 15.39 6.61
CA GLN A 166 -18.06 15.58 6.80
C GLN A 166 -17.30 14.26 6.64
N GLN A 167 -17.83 13.18 7.20
CA GLN A 167 -17.26 11.83 7.03
C GLN A 167 -17.28 11.41 5.56
N ALA A 168 -18.41 11.59 4.87
CA ALA A 168 -18.57 11.29 3.44
C ALA A 168 -17.56 12.08 2.58
N THR A 169 -17.31 13.35 2.92
CA THR A 169 -16.29 14.17 2.26
C THR A 169 -14.89 13.54 2.40
N VAL A 170 -14.56 12.99 3.57
CA VAL A 170 -13.28 12.31 3.78
C VAL A 170 -13.20 11.01 2.98
N TYR A 171 -14.25 10.19 2.97
CA TYR A 171 -14.32 8.98 2.12
C TYR A 171 -14.10 9.30 0.65
N ASN A 172 -14.81 10.29 0.11
CA ASN A 172 -14.69 10.70 -1.28
C ASN A 172 -13.28 11.24 -1.60
N THR A 173 -12.68 11.99 -0.67
CA THR A 173 -11.32 12.51 -0.84
C THR A 173 -10.28 11.38 -0.93
N VAL A 174 -10.39 10.38 -0.05
CA VAL A 174 -9.49 9.22 -0.05
C VAL A 174 -9.69 8.36 -1.31
N SER A 175 -10.95 8.14 -1.71
CA SER A 175 -11.30 7.39 -2.94
C SER A 175 -10.71 8.07 -4.18
N ALA A 176 -10.89 9.40 -4.30
CA ALA A 176 -10.35 10.19 -5.40
C ALA A 176 -8.82 10.26 -5.41
N ALA A 177 -8.17 10.17 -4.25
CA ALA A 177 -6.72 10.03 -4.18
C ALA A 177 -6.26 8.68 -4.71
N ALA A 178 -6.97 7.59 -4.37
CA ALA A 178 -6.68 6.26 -4.87
C ALA A 178 -6.92 6.13 -6.38
N ASP A 179 -7.91 6.83 -6.94
CA ASP A 179 -8.18 6.84 -8.39
C ASP A 179 -6.98 7.32 -9.21
N LYS A 180 -6.21 8.27 -8.68
CA LYS A 180 -4.98 8.76 -9.34
C LYS A 180 -3.96 7.64 -9.50
N LEU A 181 -3.86 6.74 -8.52
CA LEU A 181 -2.99 5.57 -8.58
C LEU A 181 -3.61 4.46 -9.42
N ARG A 182 -4.93 4.23 -9.34
CA ARG A 182 -5.64 3.25 -10.19
C ARG A 182 -5.44 3.56 -11.67
N ALA A 183 -5.51 4.83 -12.07
CA ALA A 183 -5.34 5.27 -13.46
C ALA A 183 -4.02 4.82 -14.11
N ILE A 184 -2.93 4.74 -13.33
CA ILE A 184 -1.62 4.29 -13.82
C ILE A 184 -1.34 2.81 -13.53
N THR A 185 -2.21 2.13 -12.79
CA THR A 185 -2.05 0.71 -12.40
C THR A 185 -3.28 -0.14 -12.76
N PRO A 186 -3.87 -0.04 -13.97
CA PRO A 186 -5.19 -0.61 -14.27
C PRO A 186 -5.26 -2.14 -14.11
N SER A 187 -4.14 -2.85 -14.25
CA SER A 187 -4.05 -4.31 -14.10
C SER A 187 -3.66 -4.79 -12.70
N SER A 188 -3.50 -3.87 -11.76
CA SER A 188 -3.11 -4.17 -10.38
C SER A 188 -4.33 -4.33 -9.45
N GLY A 189 -4.09 -4.40 -8.15
CA GLY A 189 -5.12 -4.53 -7.12
C GLY A 189 -4.89 -3.62 -5.91
N ALA A 190 -5.74 -3.81 -4.90
CA ALA A 190 -5.65 -3.21 -3.59
C ALA A 190 -5.53 -4.30 -2.51
N TYR A 191 -5.03 -3.93 -1.34
CA TYR A 191 -4.95 -4.87 -0.24
C TYR A 191 -6.27 -4.85 0.54
N GLN A 192 -7.08 -5.90 0.44
CA GLN A 192 -8.44 -5.95 0.99
C GLN A 192 -8.57 -5.52 2.46
N ASN A 193 -7.54 -5.73 3.29
CA ASN A 193 -7.60 -5.43 4.72
C ASN A 193 -7.39 -3.93 5.01
N GLU A 194 -6.91 -3.18 4.02
CA GLU A 194 -6.55 -1.77 4.08
C GLU A 194 -7.09 -1.02 2.85
N ALA A 195 -8.18 -1.52 2.26
CA ALA A 195 -8.72 -1.02 1.00
C ALA A 195 -9.75 0.09 1.20
N ASP A 196 -10.02 0.77 0.08
CA ASP A 196 -11.13 1.69 -0.03
C ASP A 196 -12.44 0.96 0.25
N VAL A 197 -13.26 1.53 1.14
CA VAL A 197 -14.61 1.00 1.42
C VAL A 197 -15.47 0.99 0.16
N SER A 198 -15.21 1.92 -0.76
CA SER A 198 -15.86 2.04 -2.07
C SER A 198 -14.98 1.47 -3.21
N GLU A 199 -14.06 0.54 -2.94
CA GLU A 199 -13.17 0.02 -3.98
C GLU A 199 -13.96 -0.46 -5.22
N PRO A 200 -13.77 0.19 -6.38
CA PRO A 200 -14.44 -0.22 -7.60
C PRO A 200 -13.87 -1.56 -8.06
N ASP A 201 -14.73 -2.43 -8.61
CA ASP A 201 -14.32 -3.76 -9.09
C ASP A 201 -13.54 -4.54 -8.01
N HIS A 202 -14.04 -4.49 -6.77
CA HIS A 202 -13.41 -5.11 -5.61
C HIS A 202 -13.11 -6.60 -5.83
N GLU A 203 -13.93 -7.28 -6.64
CA GLU A 203 -13.72 -8.65 -7.10
C GLU A 203 -12.32 -8.86 -7.71
N ASN A 204 -12.00 -8.07 -8.73
CA ASN A 204 -10.69 -8.16 -9.37
C ASN A 204 -9.61 -7.48 -8.54
N SER A 205 -9.92 -6.37 -7.87
CA SER A 205 -8.94 -5.61 -7.08
C SER A 205 -8.38 -6.43 -5.90
N PHE A 206 -9.23 -7.18 -5.20
CA PHE A 206 -8.84 -7.92 -3.99
C PHE A 206 -8.37 -9.34 -4.27
N TRP A 207 -8.95 -10.01 -5.27
CA TRP A 207 -8.70 -11.43 -5.52
C TRP A 207 -8.19 -11.72 -6.94
N GLY A 208 -8.46 -10.84 -7.90
CA GLY A 208 -8.07 -11.01 -9.30
C GLY A 208 -8.62 -12.31 -9.90
N SER A 209 -7.80 -13.01 -10.67
CA SER A 209 -8.17 -14.28 -11.31
C SER A 209 -8.52 -15.41 -10.33
N ASN A 210 -8.30 -15.24 -9.03
CA ASN A 210 -8.70 -16.22 -8.01
C ASN A 210 -10.20 -16.15 -7.66
N TYR A 211 -10.90 -15.07 -8.03
CA TYR A 211 -12.23 -14.77 -7.50
C TYR A 211 -13.25 -15.89 -7.78
N ASP A 212 -13.35 -16.38 -9.00
CA ASP A 212 -14.32 -17.43 -9.37
C ASP A 212 -14.11 -18.72 -8.58
N ARG A 213 -12.85 -19.12 -8.36
CA ARG A 213 -12.51 -20.27 -7.52
C ARG A 213 -12.93 -20.02 -6.08
N LEU A 214 -12.67 -18.83 -5.54
CA LEU A 214 -13.08 -18.46 -4.19
C LEU A 214 -14.61 -18.46 -4.02
N VAL A 215 -15.35 -17.96 -5.01
CA VAL A 215 -16.82 -18.02 -5.04
C VAL A 215 -17.30 -19.47 -5.02
N SER A 216 -16.66 -20.37 -5.78
CA SER A 216 -17.01 -21.80 -5.78
C SER A 216 -16.81 -22.44 -4.39
N ILE A 217 -15.71 -22.11 -3.72
CA ILE A 217 -15.39 -22.57 -2.36
C ILE A 217 -16.41 -22.02 -1.35
N LYS A 218 -16.71 -20.72 -1.44
CA LYS A 218 -17.70 -20.06 -0.60
C LYS A 218 -19.08 -20.70 -0.72
N LYS A 219 -19.55 -20.99 -1.94
CA LYS A 219 -20.83 -21.66 -2.18
C LYS A 219 -20.84 -23.11 -1.69
N LYS A 220 -19.70 -23.81 -1.73
CA LYS A 220 -19.57 -25.19 -1.21
C LYS A 220 -19.68 -25.24 0.32
N TYR A 221 -18.99 -24.35 1.02
CA TYR A 221 -18.88 -24.40 2.49
C TYR A 221 -19.86 -23.50 3.23
N ASP A 222 -20.36 -22.44 2.60
CA ASP A 222 -21.40 -21.56 3.12
C ASP A 222 -22.52 -21.33 2.09
N PRO A 223 -23.26 -22.40 1.71
CA PRO A 223 -24.31 -22.31 0.70
C PRO A 223 -25.49 -21.42 1.12
N LYS A 224 -25.67 -21.17 2.42
CA LYS A 224 -26.75 -20.34 2.97
C LYS A 224 -26.34 -18.88 3.19
N GLY A 225 -25.07 -18.54 2.99
CA GLY A 225 -24.57 -17.17 3.18
C GLY A 225 -24.62 -16.71 4.65
N LEU A 226 -24.36 -17.62 5.60
CA LEU A 226 -24.33 -17.28 7.02
C LEU A 226 -23.19 -16.29 7.33
N LEU A 227 -22.05 -16.45 6.66
CA LEU A 227 -20.85 -15.64 6.88
C LEU A 227 -20.74 -14.55 5.80
N GLU A 228 -21.54 -13.49 5.89
CA GLU A 228 -21.53 -12.39 4.93
C GLU A 228 -20.84 -11.14 5.51
N CYS A 229 -20.08 -10.44 4.67
CA CYS A 229 -19.43 -9.17 5.03
C CYS A 229 -19.29 -8.28 3.79
N TRP A 230 -19.17 -6.96 4.04
CA TRP A 230 -19.00 -5.96 3.00
C TRP A 230 -17.77 -6.28 2.13
N HIS A 231 -17.96 -6.31 0.81
CA HIS A 231 -16.91 -6.64 -0.16
C HIS A 231 -16.17 -7.95 0.16
N CYS A 232 -16.85 -8.93 0.74
CA CYS A 232 -16.30 -10.28 0.87
C CYS A 232 -16.61 -11.14 -0.35
N VAL A 233 -15.91 -12.28 -0.48
CA VAL A 233 -16.16 -13.22 -1.57
C VAL A 233 -17.64 -13.59 -1.66
N ASN A 234 -18.23 -13.43 -2.85
CA ASN A 234 -19.65 -13.69 -3.14
C ASN A 234 -20.63 -12.81 -2.31
N TRP A 235 -20.19 -11.60 -1.94
CA TRP A 235 -21.04 -10.55 -1.37
C TRP A 235 -22.22 -10.23 -2.30
N LYS A 236 -23.39 -9.94 -1.71
CA LYS A 236 -24.66 -9.79 -2.45
C LYS A 236 -24.97 -8.36 -2.90
N GLY A 237 -24.05 -7.43 -2.68
CA GLY A 237 -24.20 -6.04 -3.07
C GLY A 237 -24.79 -5.16 -1.98
N ALA A 238 -24.72 -3.85 -2.22
CA ALA A 238 -25.06 -2.81 -1.24
C ALA A 238 -26.57 -2.67 -0.97
N SER A 239 -27.43 -3.30 -1.78
CA SER A 239 -28.89 -3.26 -1.61
C SER A 239 -29.38 -4.09 -0.42
N ASN A 240 -28.53 -4.95 0.16
CA ASN A 240 -28.87 -5.70 1.36
C ASN A 240 -28.98 -4.73 2.56
N GLU A 241 -30.08 -4.82 3.31
CA GLU A 241 -30.40 -3.94 4.44
C GLU A 241 -29.27 -3.84 5.48
N ARG A 242 -28.46 -4.89 5.62
CA ARG A 242 -27.30 -4.93 6.52
C ARG A 242 -26.20 -3.92 6.17
N TYR A 243 -26.21 -3.38 4.96
CA TYR A 243 -25.15 -2.52 4.44
C TYR A 243 -25.60 -1.08 4.15
N GLN A 244 -26.78 -0.68 4.60
CA GLN A 244 -27.32 0.68 4.38
C GLN A 244 -26.47 1.80 5.01
N CYS A 245 -25.61 1.48 5.98
CA CYS A 245 -24.73 2.45 6.63
C CYS A 245 -23.41 2.70 5.89
N TYR A 246 -23.07 1.87 4.89
CA TYR A 246 -21.91 2.12 4.05
C TYR A 246 -22.24 3.23 3.05
N THR A 247 -21.29 4.15 2.84
CA THR A 247 -21.42 5.20 1.84
C THR A 247 -21.54 4.54 0.47
N GLN A 248 -22.72 4.59 -0.13
CA GLN A 248 -22.92 4.13 -1.50
C GLN A 248 -22.33 5.20 -2.42
N SER A 249 -21.16 4.91 -2.98
CA SER A 249 -20.63 5.64 -4.12
C SER A 249 -21.60 5.40 -5.29
N GLY A 250 -22.19 6.50 -5.78
CA GLY A 250 -23.09 6.49 -6.95
C GLY A 250 -22.35 6.33 -8.26
#